data_AF-A0A3M8Q904-F1
#
_entry.id   AF-A0A3M8Q904-F1
#
_cell.length_a   1.000
_cell.length_b   1.000
_cell.length_c   1.000
_cell.angle_alpha   90.00
_cell.angle_beta   90.00
_cell.angle_gamma   90.00
#
_symmetry.space_group_name_H-M   'P 1'
#
loop_
_entity.id
_entity.type
_entity.pdbx_description
1 polymer ?
#
loop_
_entity_poly.entity_id
_entity_poly.type
_entity_poly.pdbx_seq_one_letter_code
_entity_poly.pdbx_strand_id
1 'polypeptide(L)' 'MKDDMKYDEFGNLDTEYYLEKAYEMRRIYCAAVMRKASANVKTFFVNLTTGRALKSPQSL' A
#
# COMPACT_ATOMS: atom_id res chain seq x y z
N MET A 1 -13.30 24.89 4.47
CA MET A 1 -14.26 23.79 4.28
C MET A 1 -14.84 23.52 5.65
N LYS A 2 -16.15 23.77 5.84
CA LYS A 2 -16.81 23.34 7.08
C LYS A 2 -17.17 21.88 6.83
N ASP A 3 -16.46 20.97 7.48
CA ASP A 3 -16.73 19.55 7.37
C ASP A 3 -18.08 19.29 8.04
N ASP A 4 -19.12 19.12 7.25
CA ASP A 4 -20.42 18.65 7.74
C ASP A 4 -20.22 17.21 8.23
N MET A 5 -20.01 17.07 9.54
CA MET A 5 -19.89 15.77 10.17
C MET A 5 -21.19 15.00 9.94
N LYS A 6 -21.08 13.72 9.62
CA LYS A 6 -22.23 12.84 9.52
C LYS A 6 -22.78 12.51 10.91
N TYR A 7 -24.08 12.69 11.07
CA TYR A 7 -24.84 12.37 12.27
C TYR A 7 -25.84 11.25 11.99
N ASP A 8 -26.18 10.50 13.03
CA ASP A 8 -27.20 9.46 13.01
C ASP A 8 -28.63 10.06 13.08
N GLU A 9 -29.64 9.19 13.08
CA GLU A 9 -31.06 9.60 13.15
C GLU A 9 -31.43 10.32 14.45
N PHE A 10 -30.60 10.21 15.49
CA PHE A 10 -30.79 10.83 16.79
C PHE A 10 -29.99 12.13 16.96
N GLY A 11 -29.23 12.54 15.93
CA GLY A 11 -28.38 13.73 15.96
C GLY A 11 -27.05 13.53 16.70
N ASN A 12 -26.67 12.29 17.03
CA ASN A 12 -25.34 11.97 17.52
C ASN A 12 -24.38 11.72 16.36
N LEU A 13 -23.07 11.78 16.62
CA LEU A 13 -22.08 11.48 15.58
C LEU A 13 -22.26 10.04 15.10
N ASP A 14 -22.33 9.82 13.78
CA ASP A 14 -22.56 8.49 13.20
C ASP A 14 -21.28 7.64 13.28
N THR A 15 -21.05 7.04 14.44
CA THR A 15 -19.83 6.28 14.71
C THR A 15 -19.69 5.05 13.81
N GLU A 16 -20.80 4.44 13.41
CA GLU A 16 -20.80 3.28 12.52
C GLU A 16 -20.29 3.64 11.14
N TYR A 17 -20.78 4.76 10.57
CA TYR A 17 -20.28 5.28 9.30
C TYR A 17 -18.77 5.55 9.33
N TYR A 18 -18.26 6.20 10.37
CA TYR A 18 -16.83 6.50 10.46
C TYR A 18 -15.99 5.24 10.70
N LEU A 19 -16.51 4.25 11.44
CA LEU A 19 -15.85 2.96 11.61
C LEU A 19 -15.72 2.23 10.27
N GLU A 20 -16.81 2.13 9.51
CA GLU A 20 -16.82 1.48 8.20
C GLU A 20 -15.85 2.19 7.25
N LYS A 21 -15.87 3.53 7.21
CA LYS A 21 -14.91 4.32 6.43
C LYS A 21 -13.47 4.08 6.85
N ALA A 22 -13.19 3.98 8.15
CA ALA A 22 -11.85 3.68 8.63
C ALA A 22 -11.37 2.29 8.16
N TYR A 23 -12.25 1.28 8.20
CA TYR A 23 -11.94 -0.06 7.68
C TYR A 23 -11.71 -0.08 6.17
N GLU A 24 -12.53 0.65 5.40
CA GLU A 24 -12.38 0.80 3.96
C GLU A 24 -11.00 1.41 3.62
N MET A 25 -10.67 2.54 4.27
CA MET A 25 -9.40 3.23 4.08
C MET A 25 -8.21 2.36 4.47
N ARG A 26 -8.31 1.62 5.58
CA ARG A 26 -7.27 0.68 6.01
C ARG A 26 -7.04 -0.42 4.97
N ARG A 27 -8.11 -1.00 4.41
CA ARG A 27 -8.02 -2.06 3.41
C ARG A 27 -7.35 -1.55 2.13
N ILE A 28 -7.72 -0.36 1.65
CA ILE A 28 -7.12 0.28 0.48
C ILE A 28 -5.64 0.54 0.73
N TYR A 29 -5.29 1.12 1.88
CA TYR A 29 -3.91 1.41 2.24
C TYR A 29 -3.07 0.14 2.33
N CYS A 30 -3.54 -0.88 3.04
CA CYS A 30 -2.83 -2.16 3.13
C CYS A 30 -2.63 -2.80 1.75
N ALA A 31 -3.62 -2.77 0.86
CA ALA A 31 -3.48 -3.28 -0.50
C ALA A 31 -2.43 -2.50 -1.31
N ALA A 32 -2.42 -1.16 -1.19
CA ALA A 32 -1.44 -0.31 -1.85
C ALA A 32 -0.01 -0.57 -1.33
N VAL A 33 0.15 -0.69 -0.02
CA VAL A 33 1.44 -1.01 0.63
C VAL A 33 1.95 -2.37 0.17
N MET A 34 1.09 -3.40 0.16
CA MET A 34 1.46 -4.74 -0.29
C MET A 34 1.89 -4.78 -1.76
N ARG A 35 1.18 -4.07 -2.64
CA ARG A 35 1.58 -3.94 -4.06
C ARG A 35 2.92 -3.25 -4.24
N LYS A 36 3.17 -2.19 -3.46
CA LYS A 36 4.46 -1.48 -3.48
C LYS A 36 5.59 -2.36 -2.94
N ALA A 37 5.34 -3.10 -1.86
CA ALA A 37 6.30 -4.02 -1.28
C ALA A 37 6.68 -5.15 -2.27
N SER A 38 5.70 -5.79 -2.92
CA SER A 38 5.98 -6.84 -3.89
C SER A 38 6.75 -6.34 -5.12
N ALA A 39 6.43 -5.14 -5.61
CA ALA A 39 7.18 -4.50 -6.67
C ALA A 39 8.64 -4.24 -6.27
N ASN A 40 8.88 -3.72 -5.06
CA ASN A 40 10.23 -3.47 -4.55
C ASN A 40 11.06 -4.76 -4.43
N VAL A 41 10.47 -5.84 -3.92
CA VAL A 41 11.12 -7.15 -3.81
C VAL A 41 11.50 -7.67 -5.20
N LYS A 42 10.57 -7.60 -6.17
CA LYS A 42 10.84 -8.03 -7.54
C LYS A 42 11.99 -7.23 -8.16
N THR A 43 11.97 -5.91 -8.03
CA THR A 43 13.05 -5.02 -8.52
C THR A 43 14.38 -5.34 -7.86
N PHE A 44 14.40 -5.60 -6.55
CA PHE A 44 15.61 -5.99 -5.83
C PHE A 44 16.24 -7.26 -6.42
N PHE A 45 15.44 -8.32 -6.65
CA PHE A 45 15.95 -9.56 -7.22
C PHE A 45 16.36 -9.44 -8.69
N VAL A 46 15.65 -8.63 -9.49
CA VAL A 46 16.08 -8.32 -10.87
C VAL A 46 17.45 -7.65 -10.84
N ASN A 47 17.63 -6.61 -10.02
CA ASN A 47 18.92 -5.91 -9.93
C ASN A 47 20.04 -6.82 -9.42
N LEU A 48 19.75 -7.74 -8.50
CA LEU A 48 20.71 -8.72 -7.99
C LEU A 48 21.18 -9.70 -9.08
N THR A 49 20.27 -10.16 -9.93
CA THR A 49 20.57 -11.12 -11.00
C THR A 49 21.22 -10.48 -12.21
N THR A 50 20.76 -9.29 -12.62
CA THR A 50 21.35 -8.51 -13.72
C THR A 50 22.76 -8.01 -13.39
N GLY A 51 23.02 -7.61 -12.14
CA GLY A 51 24.37 -7.21 -11.69
C GLY A 51 25.41 -8.35 -11.69
N ARG A 52 24.96 -9.61 -11.70
CA ARG A 52 25.85 -10.79 -11.69
C ARG A 52 26.17 -11.33 -13.10
N ALA A 53 25.40 -10.96 -14.12
CA ALA A 53 25.55 -11.47 -15.48
C ALA A 53 26.75 -10.86 -16.26
N LEU A 54 27.44 -9.84 -15.72
CA LEU A 54 28.52 -9.10 -16.42
C LEU A 54 29.94 -9.49 -16.02
N LYS A 55 30.14 -10.57 -15.26
CA LYS A 55 31.49 -11.15 -15.10
C LYS A 55 31.52 -12.53 -15.75
N SER A 56 31.66 -12.56 -17.07
CA SER A 56 32.30 -13.71 -17.70
C SER A 56 33.74 -13.76 -17.16
N PRO A 57 34.23 -14.92 -16.68
CA PRO A 57 35.65 -15.07 -16.46
C PRO A 57 36.33 -14.87 -17.83
N GLN A 58 37.10 -13.80 -17.95
CA GLN A 58 38.00 -13.58 -19.07
C GLN A 58 38.87 -14.83 -19.21
N SER A 59 38.86 -15.41 -20.41
CA SER A 59 39.71 -16.51 -20.82
C SER A 59 41.17 -16.19 -20.50
N LEU A 60 41.83 -17.10 -19.78
CA LEU A 60 43.28 -17.24 -19.69
C LEU A 60 43.66 -18.60 -20.27
#